data_AF-A0A8J3G3V2-F1
#
_entry.id   AF-A0A8J3G3V2-F1
#
_cell.length_a   1.000
_cell.length_b   1.000
_cell.length_c   1.000
_cell.angle_alpha   90.00
_cell.angle_beta   90.00
_cell.angle_gamma   90.00
#
_symmetry.space_group_name_H-M   'P 1'
#
loop_
_entity.id
_entity.type
_entity.pdbx_description
1 polymer ?
#
loop_
_entity_poly.entity_id
_entity_poly.type
_entity_poly.pdbx_seq_one_letter_code
_entity_poly.pdbx_strand_id
1 'polypeptide(L)'
;MLSFSGYASESTDAGVYNFDLSDQEITALSNELCMVLARMPTASSNFVGAKEIEKRLLRYFKVDVTAPDYKLKIAQHWNYYSTSMICGATNGTYPTQHIYKRALAMNFHTPILDEYFFADEIAFPIDPNTIEIQGDGSYSTVLDYIDAMLSRPDASTTYNIGQVAGLGEIIVDFFGGKRVSEMSAQEIRTRTDGLVK
;
A
#
# COMPACT_ATOMS: atom_id res chain seq x y z
N MET A 1 -21.81 -43.20 -24.39
CA MET A 1 -20.39 -42.91 -24.10
C MET A 1 -19.82 -42.08 -25.23
N LEU A 2 -19.72 -40.78 -25.04
CA LEU A 2 -18.82 -39.92 -25.81
C LEU A 2 -18.21 -38.95 -24.80
N SER A 3 -16.95 -39.24 -24.49
CA SER A 3 -16.08 -38.44 -23.64
C SER A 3 -15.59 -37.25 -24.46
N PHE A 4 -15.87 -36.04 -24.00
CA PHE A 4 -15.11 -34.85 -24.40
C PHE A 4 -14.40 -34.33 -23.15
N SER A 5 -13.19 -34.87 -22.98
CA SER A 5 -12.14 -34.28 -22.16
C SER A 5 -11.65 -33.02 -22.88
N GLY A 6 -11.87 -31.88 -22.26
CA GLY A 6 -11.38 -30.58 -22.71
C GLY A 6 -10.90 -29.80 -21.50
N TYR A 7 -9.82 -30.28 -20.87
CA TYR A 7 -9.04 -29.48 -19.95
C TYR A 7 -8.52 -28.27 -20.72
N ALA A 8 -9.10 -27.10 -20.47
CA ALA A 8 -8.48 -25.84 -20.79
C ALA A 8 -7.26 -25.71 -19.89
N SER A 9 -6.08 -25.79 -20.49
CA SER A 9 -4.81 -25.50 -19.83
C SER A 9 -4.82 -24.04 -19.37
N GLU A 10 -4.83 -23.82 -18.05
CA GLU A 10 -4.42 -22.55 -17.45
C GLU A 10 -3.00 -22.25 -17.93
N SER A 11 -2.83 -21.18 -18.69
CA SER A 11 -1.51 -20.67 -19.03
C SER A 11 -0.92 -20.00 -17.80
N THR A 12 -0.21 -20.76 -16.98
CA THR A 12 0.71 -20.22 -15.98
C THR A 12 1.97 -19.73 -16.68
N ASP A 13 1.87 -18.63 -17.42
CA ASP A 13 3.05 -17.81 -17.72
C ASP A 13 3.05 -16.64 -16.75
N ALA A 14 3.26 -16.97 -15.47
CA ALA A 14 3.69 -16.01 -14.48
C ALA A 14 5.10 -15.60 -14.91
N GLY A 15 5.17 -14.61 -15.80
CA GLY A 15 6.42 -14.05 -16.28
C GLY A 15 7.36 -13.82 -15.11
N VAL A 16 8.61 -14.23 -15.26
CA VAL A 16 9.65 -14.05 -14.24
C VAL A 16 9.82 -12.55 -14.02
N TYR A 17 9.15 -12.02 -13.00
CA TYR A 17 9.27 -10.62 -12.61
C TYR A 17 10.63 -10.39 -12.00
N ASN A 18 11.38 -9.46 -12.57
CA ASN A 18 12.71 -9.15 -12.10
C ASN A 18 12.64 -8.07 -11.02
N PHE A 19 12.69 -8.48 -9.75
CA PHE A 19 12.65 -7.59 -8.58
C PHE A 19 14.06 -7.09 -8.24
N ASP A 20 14.57 -6.17 -9.07
CA ASP A 20 15.98 -5.77 -9.08
C ASP A 20 16.28 -4.36 -8.53
N LEU A 21 15.40 -3.79 -7.70
CA LEU A 21 15.74 -2.55 -7.02
C LEU A 21 16.77 -2.80 -5.90
N SER A 22 17.86 -2.05 -5.92
CA SER A 22 18.80 -1.97 -4.82
C SER A 22 18.19 -1.28 -3.59
N ASP A 23 18.74 -1.55 -2.39
CA ASP A 23 18.34 -0.86 -1.15
C ASP A 23 18.37 0.67 -1.29
N GLN A 24 19.33 1.20 -2.07
CA GLN A 24 19.43 2.63 -2.36
C GLN A 24 18.27 3.12 -3.23
N GLU A 25 17.87 2.36 -4.25
CA GLU A 25 16.73 2.69 -5.11
C GLU A 25 15.41 2.59 -4.36
N ILE A 26 15.23 1.58 -3.50
CA ILE A 26 14.05 1.43 -2.63
C ILE A 26 13.95 2.63 -1.67
N THR A 27 15.06 2.99 -1.03
CA THR A 27 15.12 4.16 -0.13
C THR A 27 14.80 5.45 -0.89
N ALA A 28 15.35 5.63 -2.10
CA ALA A 28 15.10 6.80 -2.92
C ALA A 28 13.62 6.86 -3.37
N LEU A 29 13.04 5.74 -3.80
CA LEU A 29 11.63 5.63 -4.14
C LEU A 29 10.76 6.01 -2.94
N SER A 30 10.96 5.39 -1.78
CA SER A 30 10.19 5.68 -0.57
C SER A 30 10.24 7.18 -0.24
N ASN A 31 11.44 7.77 -0.22
CA ASN A 31 11.61 9.19 0.05
C ASN A 31 10.88 10.07 -0.97
N GLU A 32 10.94 9.74 -2.26
CA GLU A 32 10.21 10.50 -3.29
C GLU A 32 8.69 10.42 -3.12
N LEU A 33 8.14 9.24 -2.82
CA LEU A 33 6.71 9.08 -2.59
C LEU A 33 6.26 9.87 -1.35
N CYS A 34 7.02 9.81 -0.27
CA CYS A 34 6.75 10.59 0.94
C CYS A 34 6.85 12.10 0.68
N MET A 35 7.76 12.53 -0.18
CA MET A 35 7.86 13.93 -0.61
C MET A 35 6.68 14.37 -1.50
N VAL A 36 6.09 13.46 -2.27
CA VAL A 36 4.82 13.74 -2.97
C VAL A 36 3.75 14.06 -1.94
N LEU A 37 3.55 13.18 -0.94
CA LEU A 37 2.57 13.43 0.14
C LEU A 37 2.85 14.76 0.86
N ALA A 38 4.10 15.02 1.23
CA ALA A 38 4.49 16.25 1.94
C ALA A 38 4.22 17.55 1.16
N ARG A 39 4.19 17.49 -0.18
CA ARG A 39 3.98 18.64 -1.07
C ARG A 39 2.57 18.73 -1.61
N MET A 40 1.72 17.74 -1.34
CA MET A 40 0.34 17.76 -1.80
C MET A 40 -0.43 18.89 -1.12
N PRO A 41 -1.17 19.71 -1.90
CA PRO A 41 -2.05 20.71 -1.32
C PRO A 41 -3.20 20.00 -0.59
N THR A 42 -3.46 20.40 0.65
CA THR A 42 -4.60 19.89 1.44
C THR A 42 -5.96 20.27 0.86
N ALA A 43 -6.00 21.27 -0.03
CA ALA A 43 -7.22 21.83 -0.61
C ALA A 43 -7.40 21.55 -2.11
N SER A 44 -6.52 20.78 -2.76
CA SER A 44 -6.62 20.58 -4.21
C SER A 44 -7.50 19.38 -4.58
N SER A 45 -8.59 19.65 -5.28
CA SER A 45 -9.51 18.67 -5.90
C SER A 45 -8.93 17.91 -7.10
N ASN A 46 -7.66 18.10 -7.44
CA ASN A 46 -7.12 17.73 -8.76
C ASN A 46 -6.31 16.43 -8.78
N PHE A 47 -6.31 15.65 -7.70
CA PHE A 47 -5.68 14.31 -7.64
C PHE A 47 -4.23 14.27 -8.12
N VAL A 48 -3.50 15.39 -8.00
CA VAL A 48 -2.12 15.53 -8.50
C VAL A 48 -1.20 14.52 -7.80
N GLY A 49 -1.48 14.21 -6.54
CA GLY A 49 -0.73 13.24 -5.74
C GLY A 49 -0.69 11.84 -6.34
N ALA A 50 -1.85 11.25 -6.67
CA ALA A 50 -1.93 9.90 -7.24
C ALA A 50 -1.15 9.79 -8.56
N LYS A 51 -1.30 10.78 -9.46
CA LYS A 51 -0.57 10.83 -10.73
C LYS A 51 0.95 10.94 -10.52
N GLU A 52 1.37 11.77 -9.56
CA GLU A 52 2.79 11.91 -9.26
C GLU A 52 3.36 10.64 -8.63
N ILE A 53 2.62 9.96 -7.74
CA ILE A 53 2.98 8.63 -7.18
C ILE A 53 3.14 7.63 -8.31
N GLU A 54 2.12 7.44 -9.16
CA GLU A 54 2.14 6.49 -10.27
C GLU A 54 3.35 6.71 -11.18
N LYS A 55 3.64 7.97 -11.52
CA LYS A 55 4.81 8.32 -12.32
C LYS A 55 6.14 7.86 -11.70
N ARG A 56 6.29 7.90 -10.37
CA ARG A 56 7.49 7.38 -9.69
C ARG A 56 7.53 5.87 -9.74
N LEU A 57 6.40 5.21 -9.46
CA LEU A 57 6.31 3.75 -9.53
C LEU A 57 6.66 3.23 -10.92
N LEU A 58 6.06 3.80 -11.98
CA LEU A 58 6.38 3.47 -13.37
C LEU A 58 7.87 3.63 -13.67
N ARG A 59 8.49 4.72 -13.21
CA ARG A 59 9.92 5.01 -13.44
C ARG A 59 10.84 4.02 -12.73
N TYR A 60 10.61 3.77 -11.44
CA TYR A 60 11.46 2.86 -10.66
C TYR A 60 11.25 1.41 -11.07
N PHE A 61 10.00 0.99 -11.23
CA PHE A 61 9.67 -0.39 -11.61
C PHE A 61 9.88 -0.66 -13.10
N LYS A 62 10.24 0.37 -13.89
CA LYS A 62 10.48 0.29 -15.34
C LYS A 62 9.28 -0.34 -16.08
N VAL A 63 8.08 -0.01 -15.64
CA VAL A 63 6.83 -0.50 -16.21
C VAL A 63 6.39 0.43 -17.33
N ASP A 64 6.07 -0.15 -18.49
CA ASP A 64 5.50 0.58 -19.62
C ASP A 64 4.01 0.83 -19.40
N VAL A 65 3.62 2.11 -19.34
CA VAL A 65 2.23 2.54 -19.14
C VAL A 65 1.30 2.16 -20.30
N THR A 66 1.86 1.85 -21.47
CA THR A 66 1.06 1.42 -22.64
C THR A 66 0.74 -0.07 -22.63
N ALA A 67 1.37 -0.84 -21.74
CA ALA A 67 1.07 -2.26 -21.59
C ALA A 67 -0.33 -2.45 -20.98
N PRO A 68 -1.17 -3.37 -21.50
CA PRO A 68 -2.54 -3.56 -21.01
C PRO A 68 -2.60 -4.04 -19.55
N ASP A 69 -1.51 -4.61 -19.03
CA ASP A 69 -1.36 -5.16 -17.69
C ASP A 69 -0.47 -4.29 -16.78
N TYR A 70 -0.17 -3.04 -17.15
CA TYR A 70 0.81 -2.22 -16.44
C TYR A 70 0.46 -2.01 -14.95
N LYS A 71 -0.82 -1.89 -14.60
CA LYS A 71 -1.29 -1.79 -13.21
C LYS A 71 -0.96 -3.05 -12.41
N LEU A 72 -1.23 -4.23 -12.96
CA LEU A 72 -0.89 -5.50 -12.34
C LEU A 72 0.63 -5.58 -12.06
N LYS A 73 1.46 -5.14 -13.01
CA LYS A 73 2.92 -5.08 -12.84
C LYS A 73 3.33 -4.13 -11.73
N ILE A 74 2.74 -2.94 -11.65
CA ILE A 74 2.97 -2.01 -10.54
C ILE A 74 2.59 -2.67 -9.20
N ALA A 75 1.43 -3.35 -9.13
CA ALA A 75 0.98 -3.98 -7.89
C ALA A 75 1.95 -5.06 -7.41
N GLN A 76 2.45 -5.90 -8.31
CA GLN A 76 3.42 -6.94 -7.96
C GLN A 76 4.71 -6.36 -7.38
N HIS A 77 5.28 -5.33 -8.03
CA HIS A 77 6.46 -4.64 -7.51
C HIS A 77 6.17 -3.95 -6.19
N TRP A 78 5.02 -3.28 -6.08
CA TRP A 78 4.59 -2.63 -4.86
C TRP A 78 4.51 -3.63 -3.70
N ASN A 79 3.77 -4.72 -3.87
CA ASN A 79 3.55 -5.73 -2.84
C ASN A 79 4.87 -6.36 -2.37
N TYR A 80 5.82 -6.56 -3.29
CA TYR A 80 7.15 -7.08 -2.96
C TYR A 80 7.96 -6.12 -2.08
N TYR A 81 7.94 -4.81 -2.37
CA TYR A 81 8.74 -3.82 -1.64
C TYR A 81 7.96 -3.06 -0.55
N SER A 82 6.67 -3.34 -0.37
CA SER A 82 5.74 -2.51 0.42
C SER A 82 6.24 -2.27 1.84
N THR A 83 6.79 -3.28 2.49
CA THR A 83 7.32 -3.19 3.86
C THR A 83 8.48 -2.19 4.00
N SER A 84 9.16 -1.87 2.90
CA SER A 84 10.25 -0.89 2.85
C SER A 84 9.78 0.54 2.50
N MET A 85 8.48 0.74 2.20
CA MET A 85 7.90 2.03 1.84
C MET A 85 7.60 2.88 3.09
N ILE A 86 8.67 3.19 3.82
CA ILE A 86 8.64 3.93 5.08
C ILE A 86 8.98 5.41 4.86
N CYS A 87 8.09 6.29 5.29
CA CYS A 87 8.34 7.72 5.37
C CYS A 87 9.09 8.06 6.65
N GLY A 88 10.25 8.73 6.52
CA GLY A 88 10.99 9.24 7.68
C GLY A 88 10.20 10.27 8.50
N ALA A 89 10.58 10.41 9.77
CA ALA A 89 10.01 11.41 10.66
C ALA A 89 10.14 12.84 10.11
N THR A 90 9.13 13.68 10.33
CA THR A 90 9.11 15.07 9.89
C THR A 90 9.03 15.99 11.10
N ASN A 91 10.17 16.54 11.54
CA ASN A 91 10.35 17.59 12.58
C ASN A 91 9.18 17.80 13.58
N GLY A 92 8.71 16.73 14.22
CA GLY A 92 7.65 16.76 15.24
C GLY A 92 6.20 16.69 14.74
N THR A 93 5.93 16.70 13.43
CA THR A 93 4.56 16.59 12.88
C THR A 93 4.13 15.14 12.69
N TYR A 94 5.01 14.30 12.15
CA TYR A 94 4.69 12.90 11.85
C TYR A 94 5.88 11.99 12.17
N PRO A 95 5.66 10.84 12.83
CA PRO A 95 6.72 9.88 13.11
C PRO A 95 7.19 9.16 11.84
N THR A 96 8.29 8.40 11.97
CA THR A 96 8.66 7.41 10.95
C THR A 96 7.54 6.38 10.86
N GLN A 97 6.95 6.20 9.68
CA GLN A 97 5.80 5.30 9.49
C GLN A 97 5.63 4.89 8.03
N HIS A 98 4.91 3.80 7.79
CA HIS A 98 4.57 3.35 6.44
C HIS A 98 3.75 4.42 5.68
N ILE A 99 3.93 4.49 4.38
CA ILE A 99 3.29 5.49 3.51
C ILE A 99 1.76 5.48 3.60
N TYR A 100 1.11 4.33 3.80
CA TYR A 100 -0.34 4.28 4.00
C TYR A 100 -0.78 5.02 5.26
N LYS A 101 -0.09 4.77 6.38
CA LYS A 101 -0.36 5.49 7.63
C LYS A 101 -0.04 6.97 7.49
N ARG A 102 1.00 7.32 6.73
CA ARG A 102 1.32 8.71 6.41
C ARG A 102 0.19 9.39 5.63
N ALA A 103 -0.37 8.75 4.62
CA ALA A 103 -1.49 9.31 3.87
C ALA A 103 -2.72 9.52 4.77
N LEU A 104 -3.04 8.56 5.63
CA LEU A 104 -4.11 8.67 6.63
C LEU A 104 -3.86 9.83 7.62
N ALA A 105 -2.66 9.91 8.20
CA ALA A 105 -2.29 10.97 9.13
C ALA A 105 -2.39 12.37 8.53
N MET A 106 -2.19 12.49 7.21
CA MET A 106 -2.26 13.73 6.46
C MET A 106 -3.64 14.02 5.84
N ASN A 107 -4.67 13.22 6.16
CA ASN A 107 -6.00 13.32 5.55
C ASN A 107 -6.01 13.16 4.01
N PHE A 108 -5.08 12.35 3.47
CA PHE A 108 -4.99 11.99 2.06
C PHE A 108 -5.53 10.58 1.75
N HIS A 109 -6.33 10.02 2.65
CA HIS A 109 -6.92 8.69 2.48
C HIS A 109 -7.74 8.57 1.18
N THR A 110 -8.58 9.55 0.84
CA THR A 110 -9.36 9.50 -0.41
C THR A 110 -8.46 9.56 -1.66
N PRO A 111 -7.67 10.63 -1.90
CA PRO A 111 -6.95 10.77 -3.16
C PRO A 111 -5.77 9.80 -3.34
N ILE A 112 -5.29 9.14 -2.28
CA ILE A 112 -4.11 8.26 -2.35
C ILE A 112 -4.46 6.81 -2.08
N LEU A 113 -5.26 6.54 -1.04
CA LEU A 113 -5.55 5.17 -0.65
C LEU A 113 -6.77 4.66 -1.42
N ASP A 114 -7.92 5.29 -1.24
CA ASP A 114 -9.18 4.89 -1.88
C ASP A 114 -9.08 4.96 -3.41
N GLU A 115 -8.80 6.14 -3.97
CA GLU A 115 -8.87 6.35 -5.42
C GLU A 115 -7.63 5.89 -6.22
N TYR A 116 -6.57 5.45 -5.55
CA TYR A 116 -5.37 4.97 -6.24
C TYR A 116 -4.94 3.57 -5.80
N PHE A 117 -4.49 3.39 -4.55
CA PHE A 117 -3.99 2.07 -4.12
C PHE A 117 -5.09 1.02 -4.02
N PHE A 118 -6.29 1.41 -3.61
CA PHE A 118 -7.42 0.51 -3.33
C PHE A 118 -8.61 0.75 -4.26
N ALA A 119 -8.32 1.22 -5.48
CA ALA A 119 -9.35 1.59 -6.45
C ALA A 119 -9.99 0.40 -7.18
N ASP A 120 -9.22 -0.68 -7.39
CA ASP A 120 -9.66 -1.85 -8.15
C ASP A 120 -8.83 -3.08 -7.74
N GLU A 121 -9.44 -4.01 -7.00
CA GLU A 121 -8.80 -5.22 -6.48
C GLU A 121 -8.46 -6.25 -7.57
N ILE A 122 -9.06 -6.13 -8.75
CA ILE A 122 -8.87 -7.07 -9.86
C ILE A 122 -7.75 -6.56 -10.78
N ALA A 123 -7.84 -5.31 -11.22
CA ALA A 123 -6.87 -4.70 -12.14
C ALA A 123 -5.62 -4.18 -11.42
N PHE A 124 -5.73 -3.84 -10.13
CA PHE A 124 -4.64 -3.31 -9.33
C PHE A 124 -4.60 -3.95 -7.92
N PRO A 125 -4.25 -5.26 -7.83
CA PRO A 125 -4.35 -6.06 -6.60
C PRO A 125 -3.23 -5.73 -5.59
N ILE A 126 -3.35 -4.58 -4.94
CA ILE A 126 -2.45 -4.14 -3.87
C ILE A 126 -2.69 -4.98 -2.61
N ASP A 127 -1.62 -5.47 -1.98
CA ASP A 127 -1.71 -6.18 -0.70
C ASP A 127 -1.70 -5.18 0.48
N PRO A 128 -2.84 -4.96 1.17
CA PRO A 128 -2.92 -4.03 2.29
C PRO A 128 -2.23 -4.58 3.56
N ASN A 129 -1.90 -5.87 3.60
CA ASN A 129 -1.40 -6.58 4.79
C ASN A 129 0.09 -6.36 5.06
N THR A 130 0.59 -5.19 4.67
CA THR A 130 1.97 -4.79 4.96
C THR A 130 2.13 -4.57 6.46
N ILE A 131 3.13 -5.22 7.05
CA ILE A 131 3.45 -5.09 8.47
C ILE A 131 4.54 -4.06 8.66
N GLU A 132 4.28 -3.08 9.51
CA GLU A 132 5.27 -2.14 9.99
C GLU A 132 5.73 -2.53 11.40
N ILE A 133 7.05 -2.63 11.58
CA ILE A 133 7.68 -2.82 12.88
C ILE A 133 7.87 -1.46 13.54
N GLN A 134 7.21 -1.24 14.67
CA GLN A 134 7.28 -0.02 15.45
C GLN A 134 8.60 0.05 16.24
N GLY A 135 8.95 1.24 16.73
CA GLY A 135 10.19 1.46 17.49
C GLY A 135 10.29 0.69 18.81
N ASP A 136 9.18 0.22 19.36
CA ASP A 136 9.10 -0.64 20.54
C ASP A 136 9.10 -2.15 20.21
N GLY A 137 9.23 -2.50 18.93
CA GLY A 137 9.19 -3.87 18.42
C GLY A 137 7.79 -4.43 18.20
N SER A 138 6.74 -3.65 18.45
CA SER A 138 5.37 -4.06 18.12
C SER A 138 5.11 -4.04 16.62
N TYR A 139 4.11 -4.81 16.18
CA TYR A 139 3.69 -4.87 14.77
C TYR A 139 2.39 -4.11 14.58
N SER A 140 2.20 -3.52 13.41
CA SER A 140 0.93 -2.89 13.04
C SER A 140 0.73 -2.85 11.53
N THR A 141 -0.52 -2.99 11.11
CA THR A 141 -0.97 -2.87 9.72
C THR A 141 -1.63 -1.50 9.47
N VAL A 142 -2.10 -1.28 8.25
CA VAL A 142 -2.94 -0.11 7.94
C VAL A 142 -4.29 -0.15 8.68
N LEU A 143 -4.89 -1.35 8.85
CA LEU A 143 -6.17 -1.47 9.56
C LEU A 143 -6.02 -1.22 11.06
N ASP A 144 -4.95 -1.70 11.68
CA ASP A 144 -4.65 -1.37 13.09
C ASP A 144 -4.53 0.15 13.29
N TYR A 145 -3.96 0.85 12.30
CA TYR A 145 -3.85 2.30 12.33
C TYR A 145 -5.19 3.02 12.16
N ILE A 146 -6.06 2.53 11.26
CA ILE A 146 -7.42 3.05 11.08
C ILE A 146 -8.22 2.91 12.38
N ASP A 147 -8.20 1.74 13.01
CA ASP A 147 -8.88 1.50 14.29
C ASP A 147 -8.35 2.44 15.39
N ALA A 148 -7.02 2.62 15.45
CA ALA A 148 -6.39 3.55 16.39
C ALA A 148 -6.81 5.00 16.13
N MET A 149 -6.97 5.44 14.88
CA MET A 149 -7.46 6.79 14.56
C MET A 149 -8.92 6.97 14.98
N LEU A 150 -9.78 6.01 14.68
CA LEU A 150 -11.23 6.09 14.93
C LEU A 150 -11.58 6.00 16.42
N SER A 151 -10.74 5.33 17.22
CA SER A 151 -10.94 5.21 18.67
C SER A 151 -10.53 6.45 19.47
N ARG A 152 -9.91 7.45 18.84
CA ARG A 152 -9.49 8.67 19.55
C ARG A 152 -10.69 9.52 19.98
N PRO A 153 -10.67 10.10 21.19
CA PRO A 153 -11.73 11.02 21.63
C PRO A 153 -11.93 12.24 20.73
N ASP A 154 -10.86 12.67 20.04
CA ASP A 154 -10.84 13.83 19.12
C ASP A 154 -10.99 13.43 17.64
N ALA A 155 -11.29 12.17 17.32
CA ALA A 155 -11.29 11.67 15.95
C ALA A 155 -12.21 12.47 15.02
N SER A 156 -13.43 12.77 15.46
CA SER A 156 -14.44 13.49 14.68
C SER A 156 -14.07 14.94 14.36
N THR A 157 -13.17 15.55 15.14
CA THR A 157 -12.70 16.92 14.91
C THR A 157 -11.43 16.98 14.07
N THR A 158 -10.69 15.87 13.99
CA THR A 158 -9.37 15.80 13.33
C THR A 158 -9.45 15.13 11.95
N TYR A 159 -10.38 14.19 11.77
CA TYR A 159 -10.50 13.35 10.58
C TYR A 159 -11.94 13.33 10.06
N ASN A 160 -12.09 13.06 8.76
CA ASN A 160 -13.38 12.64 8.23
C ASN A 160 -13.61 11.17 8.57
N ILE A 161 -14.13 10.91 9.77
CA ILE A 161 -14.30 9.56 10.32
C ILE A 161 -15.14 8.63 9.42
N GLY A 162 -16.12 9.18 8.68
CA GLY A 162 -16.94 8.40 7.76
C GLY A 162 -16.14 7.88 6.57
N GLN A 163 -15.28 8.73 5.99
CA GLN A 163 -14.40 8.32 4.90
C GLN A 163 -13.30 7.37 5.36
N VAL A 164 -12.74 7.59 6.56
CA VAL A 164 -11.72 6.70 7.13
C VAL A 164 -12.30 5.33 7.45
N ALA A 165 -13.50 5.27 8.02
CA ALA A 165 -14.21 4.01 8.27
C ALA A 165 -14.55 3.29 6.95
N GLY A 166 -15.09 4.01 5.97
CA GLY A 166 -15.40 3.45 4.64
C GLY A 166 -14.17 2.89 3.93
N LEU A 167 -13.01 3.54 4.04
CA LEU A 167 -11.75 2.98 3.53
C LEU A 167 -11.38 1.68 4.25
N GLY A 168 -11.58 1.59 5.56
CA GLY A 168 -11.37 0.36 6.32
C GLY A 168 -12.23 -0.80 5.82
N GLU A 169 -13.51 -0.53 5.52
CA GLU A 169 -14.43 -1.51 4.92
C GLU A 169 -13.93 -1.94 3.53
N ILE A 170 -13.52 -1.01 2.66
CA ILE A 170 -12.99 -1.32 1.33
C ILE A 170 -11.78 -2.27 1.42
N ILE A 171 -10.83 -1.96 2.31
CA ILE A 171 -9.62 -2.75 2.50
C ILE A 171 -9.95 -4.18 2.95
N VAL A 172 -10.95 -4.36 3.82
CA VAL A 172 -11.37 -5.69 4.30
C VAL A 172 -12.11 -6.45 3.20
N ASP A 173 -13.15 -5.85 2.63
CA ASP A 173 -14.12 -6.54 1.79
C ASP A 173 -13.58 -6.89 0.39
N PHE A 174 -12.72 -6.02 -0.17
CA PHE A 174 -12.22 -6.18 -1.54
C PHE A 174 -10.75 -6.62 -1.58
N PHE A 175 -9.94 -6.20 -0.60
CA PHE A 175 -8.49 -6.47 -0.61
C PHE A 175 -8.05 -7.49 0.45
N GLY A 176 -8.98 -8.07 1.22
CA GLY A 176 -8.67 -9.09 2.22
C GLY A 176 -7.73 -8.59 3.32
N GLY A 177 -7.86 -7.31 3.67
CA GLY A 177 -7.07 -6.68 4.71
C GLY A 177 -7.31 -7.30 6.09
N LYS A 178 -6.24 -7.40 6.86
CA LYS A 178 -6.20 -7.97 8.20
C LYS A 178 -5.47 -7.02 9.14
N ARG A 179 -5.89 -7.05 10.39
CA ARG A 179 -5.14 -6.56 11.56
C ARG A 179 -4.05 -7.55 11.92
N VAL A 180 -3.05 -7.09 12.66
CA VAL A 180 -2.01 -8.00 13.19
C VAL A 180 -2.62 -9.12 14.04
N SER A 181 -3.66 -8.84 14.83
CA SER A 181 -4.33 -9.84 15.67
C SER A 181 -5.01 -10.97 14.89
N GLU A 182 -5.26 -10.77 13.60
CA GLU A 182 -5.91 -11.72 12.70
C GLU A 182 -4.87 -12.54 11.90
N MET A 183 -3.58 -12.22 12.03
CA MET A 183 -2.49 -12.89 11.34
C MET A 183 -1.86 -13.98 12.21
N SER A 184 -1.45 -15.08 11.57
CA SER A 184 -0.67 -16.10 12.26
C SER A 184 0.77 -15.63 12.52
N ALA A 185 1.43 -16.19 13.53
CA ALA A 185 2.84 -15.90 13.79
C ALA A 185 3.76 -16.21 12.58
N GLN A 186 3.41 -17.22 11.77
CA GLN A 186 4.14 -17.55 10.56
C GLN A 186 3.92 -16.50 9.45
N GLU A 187 2.69 -16.02 9.29
CA GLU A 187 2.36 -14.94 8.35
C GLU A 187 3.11 -13.66 8.70
N ILE A 188 3.15 -13.29 9.98
CA ILE A 188 3.93 -12.14 10.46
C ILE A 188 5.42 -12.31 10.15
N ARG A 189 6.00 -13.49 10.45
CA ARG A 189 7.40 -13.78 10.12
C ARG A 189 7.66 -13.62 8.63
N THR A 190 6.92 -14.31 7.78
CA THR A 190 7.12 -14.23 6.33
C THR A 190 7.02 -12.81 5.77
N ARG A 191 6.11 -11.98 6.33
CA ARG A 191 5.95 -10.58 5.92
C ARG A 191 7.03 -9.64 6.48
N THR A 192 7.78 -10.06 7.49
CA THR A 192 8.84 -9.27 8.12
C THR A 192 10.25 -9.84 7.89
N ASP A 193 10.35 -11.05 7.33
CA ASP A 193 11.60 -11.73 7.03
C ASP A 193 12.44 -10.88 6.05
N GLY A 194 13.67 -10.57 6.45
CA GLY A 194 14.58 -9.66 5.72
C GLY A 194 14.60 -8.21 6.23
N LEU A 195 13.65 -7.80 7.08
CA LEU A 195 13.64 -6.47 7.73
C LEU A 195 14.23 -6.49 9.14
N VAL A 196 14.22 -7.65 9.80
CA VAL A 196 14.92 -7.88 11.06
C VAL A 196 16.32 -8.40 10.73
N LYS A 197 17.30 -7.50 10.73
CA LYS A 197 18.74 -7.84 10.71
C LYS A 197 19.28 -7.92 12.13
#